data_AF-A0A1A9BLA7-F1
#
_entry.id   AF-A0A1A9BLA7-F1
#
_cell.length_a   1.000
_cell.length_b   1.000
_cell.length_c   1.000
_cell.angle_alpha   90.00
_cell.angle_beta   90.00
_cell.angle_gamma   90.00
#
_symmetry.space_group_name_H-M   'P 1'
#
loop_
_entity.id
_entity.type
_entity.pdbx_description
1 polymer ?
#
loop_
_entity_poly.entity_id
_entity_poly.type
_entity_poly.pdbx_seq_one_letter_code
_entity_poly.pdbx_strand_id
1 'polypeptide(L)' 'MLALVARGLNNTEIAEALGLSPLTAKTHVSRIMGKLGARDRAQLVIVAYESGLVTPGTL' A
#
# COMPACT_ATOMS: atom_id res chain seq x y z
N MET A 1 4.62 -3.27 2.73
CA MET A 1 3.17 -3.00 2.56
C MET A 1 2.89 -1.90 1.53
N LEU A 2 3.50 -0.71 1.61
CA LEU A 2 3.26 0.36 0.61
C LEU A 2 3.52 -0.09 -0.84
N ALA A 3 4.62 -0.83 -1.09
CA ALA A 3 4.89 -1.40 -2.42
C ALA A 3 3.77 -2.37 -2.90
N LEU A 4 3.14 -3.13 -2.01
CA LEU A 4 2.01 -4.00 -2.36
C LEU A 4 0.76 -3.19 -2.70
N VAL A 5 0.51 -2.10 -1.95
CA VAL A 5 -0.57 -1.14 -2.28
C VAL A 5 -0.35 -0.56 -3.67
N ALA A 6 0.88 -0.13 -3.96
CA ALA A 6 1.28 0.44 -5.25
C ALA A 6 1.16 -0.54 -6.42
N ARG A 7 1.35 -1.85 -6.17
CA ARG A 7 1.09 -2.94 -7.12
C ARG A 7 -0.41 -3.30 -7.25
N GLY A 8 -1.30 -2.58 -6.57
CA GLY A 8 -2.75 -2.74 -6.70
C GLY A 8 -3.40 -3.65 -5.65
N LEU A 9 -2.64 -4.34 -4.80
CA LEU A 9 -3.19 -5.38 -3.91
C LEU A 9 -4.10 -4.83 -2.82
N ASN A 10 -5.34 -5.30 -2.73
CA ASN A 10 -6.28 -4.94 -1.66
C ASN A 10 -5.84 -5.49 -0.28
N ASN A 11 -6.55 -5.13 0.80
CA ASN A 11 -6.13 -5.51 2.16
C ASN A 11 -6.14 -7.03 2.42
N THR A 12 -7.01 -7.78 1.73
CA THR A 12 -7.05 -9.24 1.82
C THR A 12 -5.82 -9.84 1.14
N GLU A 13 -5.50 -9.40 -0.08
CA GLU A 13 -4.31 -9.86 -0.82
C GLU A 13 -3.01 -9.48 -0.11
N ILE A 14 -2.95 -8.27 0.47
CA ILE A 14 -1.82 -7.84 1.31
C ILE A 14 -1.70 -8.72 2.56
N ALA A 15 -2.83 -9.06 3.19
CA ALA A 15 -2.85 -9.89 4.38
C ALA A 15 -2.33 -11.30 4.07
N GLU A 16 -2.77 -11.90 2.98
CA GLU A 16 -2.28 -13.18 2.48
C GLU A 16 -0.78 -13.13 2.18
N ALA A 17 -0.33 -12.14 1.40
CA ALA A 17 1.08 -11.99 1.02
C ALA A 17 2.03 -11.77 2.22
N LEU A 18 1.52 -11.32 3.36
CA LEU A 18 2.31 -11.00 4.56
C LEU A 18 2.02 -11.93 5.75
N GLY A 19 1.14 -12.93 5.62
CA GLY A 19 0.74 -13.79 6.73
C GLY A 19 0.04 -13.06 7.87
N LEU A 20 -0.76 -12.02 7.55
CA LEU A 20 -1.49 -11.18 8.50
C LEU A 20 -3.00 -11.45 8.44
N SER A 21 -3.74 -10.92 9.41
CA SER A 21 -5.20 -10.79 9.26
C SER A 21 -5.56 -9.61 8.33
N PRO A 22 -6.70 -9.64 7.61
CA PRO A 22 -7.19 -8.51 6.82
C PRO A 22 -7.36 -7.21 7.65
N LEU A 23 -7.75 -7.34 8.92
CA LEU A 23 -7.88 -6.21 9.84
C LEU A 23 -6.52 -5.58 10.19
N THR A 24 -5.51 -6.42 10.41
CA THR A 24 -4.13 -5.96 10.64
C THR A 24 -3.60 -5.24 9.41
N ALA A 25 -3.80 -5.79 8.20
CA ALA A 25 -3.42 -5.13 6.96
C ALA A 25 -4.11 -3.76 6.79
N LYS A 26 -5.44 -3.69 7.00
CA LYS A 26 -6.19 -2.42 7.01
C LYS A 26 -5.57 -1.40 7.96
N THR A 27 -5.25 -1.81 9.19
CA THR A 27 -4.67 -0.93 10.21
C THR A 27 -3.32 -0.38 9.79
N HIS A 28 -2.46 -1.19 9.21
CA HIS A 28 -1.16 -0.73 8.70
C HIS A 28 -1.33 0.21 7.50
N VAL A 29 -2.23 -0.07 6.54
CA VAL A 29 -2.49 0.84 5.41
C VAL A 29 -3.00 2.20 5.91
N SER A 30 -3.94 2.23 6.86
CA SER A 30 -4.41 3.48 7.47
C SER A 30 -3.30 4.25 8.20
N ARG A 31 -2.40 3.57 8.92
CA ARG A 31 -1.25 4.21 9.56
C ARG A 31 -0.24 4.77 8.55
N ILE A 32 -0.01 4.07 7.44
CA ILE A 32 0.85 4.56 6.36
C ILE A 32 0.23 5.82 5.74
N MET A 33 -1.08 5.82 5.47
CA MET A 33 -1.79 7.01 5.00
C MET A 33 -1.57 8.21 5.93
N GLY A 34 -1.80 8.04 7.23
CA GLY A 34 -1.56 9.09 8.21
C GLY A 34 -0.11 9.59 8.24
N LYS A 35 0.87 8.67 8.18
CA LYS A 35 2.30 9.04 8.18
C LYS A 35 2.75 9.79 6.92
N LEU A 36 2.12 9.51 5.78
CA LEU A 36 2.49 10.11 4.49
C LEU A 36 1.58 11.28 4.09
N GLY A 37 0.62 11.65 4.94
CA GLY A 37 -0.38 12.67 4.60
C GLY A 37 -1.27 12.26 3.41
N ALA A 38 -1.38 10.97 3.13
CA ALA A 38 -2.20 10.47 2.04
C ALA A 38 -3.67 10.36 2.48
N ARG A 39 -4.57 10.99 1.74
CA ARG A 39 -6.01 11.04 2.03
C ARG A 39 -6.74 9.76 1.62
N ASP A 40 -6.20 9.06 0.62
CA ASP A 40 -6.79 7.87 0.05
C ASP A 40 -5.70 6.93 -0.50
N ARG A 41 -6.16 5.76 -0.92
CA ARG A 41 -5.30 4.70 -1.44
C ARG A 41 -4.62 5.08 -2.75
N ALA A 42 -5.30 5.85 -3.62
CA ALA A 42 -4.70 6.28 -4.88
C ALA A 42 -3.52 7.23 -4.61
N GLN A 43 -3.61 8.09 -3.60
CA GLN A 43 -2.49 8.93 -3.20
C GLN A 43 -1.30 8.12 -2.66
N LEU A 44 -1.51 6.98 -1.98
CA LEU A 44 -0.40 6.09 -1.63
C LEU A 44 0.31 5.50 -2.87
N VAL A 45 -0.46 5.18 -3.92
CA VAL A 45 0.10 4.71 -5.19
C VAL A 45 0.96 5.81 -5.81
N ILE A 46 0.46 7.06 -5.86
CA ILE A 46 1.21 8.22 -6.37
C ILE A 46 2.50 8.43 -5.57
N VAL A 47 2.43 8.46 -4.23
CA VAL A 47 3.61 8.62 -3.37
C VAL A 47 4.65 7.53 -3.62
N ALA A 48 4.23 6.28 -3.83
CA ALA A 48 5.15 5.19 -4.14
C ALA A 48 5.84 5.36 -5.50
N TYR A 49 5.15 5.91 -6.51
CA TYR A 49 5.76 6.23 -7.80
C TYR A 49 6.71 7.43 -7.72
N GLU A 50 6.28 8.54 -7.10
CA GLU A 50 7.09 9.76 -6.97
C GLU A 50 8.36 9.54 -6.15
N SER A 51 8.31 8.64 -5.17
CA SER A 51 9.48 8.27 -4.36
C SER A 51 10.42 7.27 -5.05
N GLY A 52 10.06 6.73 -6.21
CA GLY A 52 10.79 5.66 -6.88
C GLY A 52 10.71 4.29 -6.18
N LEU A 53 9.82 4.14 -5.18
CA LEU A 53 9.60 2.86 -4.49
C LEU A 53 9.04 1.79 -5.44
N VAL A 54 8.25 2.20 -6.43
CA VAL A 54 7.76 1.35 -7.53
C VAL A 54 7.99 2.08 -8.85
N THR A 55 8.41 1.35 -9.87
CA THR A 55 8.54 1.86 -11.24
C THR A 55 7.40 1.33 -12.10
N PRO A 56 6.73 2.18 -12.90
CA PRO A 56 5.70 1.72 -13.83
C PRO A 56 6.25 0.66 -14.80
N GLY A 57 5.45 -0.37 -15.09
CA GLY A 57 5.79 -1.40 -16.09
C GLY A 57 6.59 -2.61 -15.57
N THR A 58 6.95 -2.66 -14.28
CA THR A 58 7.47 -3.89 -13.66
C THR A 58 6.31 -4.67 -13.07
N LEU A 59 5.73 -5.60 -13.86
CA LEU A 59 4.79 -6.62 -13.39
C LEU A 59 5.56 -7.87 -12.96
#